data_AF-A0AAU3D114-F1
#
_entry.id   AF-A0AAU3D114-F1
#
_cell.length_a   1.000
_cell.length_b   1.000
_cell.length_c   1.000
_cell.angle_alpha   90.00
_cell.angle_beta   90.00
_cell.angle_gamma   90.00
#
_symmetry.space_group_name_H-M   'P 1'
#
loop_
_entity.id
_entity.type
_entity.pdbx_description
1 polymer ?
#
loop_
_entity_poly.entity_id
_entity_poly.type
_entity_poly.pdbx_seq_one_letter_code
_entity_poly.pdbx_strand_id
1 'polypeptide(L)'
;MRGATPHGAANIPVPSGEALLGDGYLVRHDTSAGALLLTAFADGTAATRKIGDLAAGDADLRGVTWTVDKFGGPAAYVDAAGRIHLVPSGAATQPLGAIESDAGPGPAATGLRPDAGSGGGAGQGWA
;
A
#
# COMPACT_ATOMS: atom_id res chain seq x y z
N MET A 1 -30.96 15.26 -10.70
CA MET A 1 -30.65 14.15 -9.78
C MET A 1 -30.19 12.98 -10.65
N ARG A 2 -28.89 12.70 -10.75
CA ARG A 2 -28.38 11.51 -11.47
C ARG A 2 -28.37 10.36 -10.47
N GLY A 3 -29.17 9.34 -10.72
CA GLY A 3 -29.17 8.11 -9.92
C GLY A 3 -27.83 7.41 -10.06
N ALA A 4 -27.22 7.01 -8.95
CA ALA A 4 -26.05 6.16 -8.96
C ALA A 4 -26.45 4.81 -9.57
N THR A 5 -25.83 4.43 -10.68
CA THR A 5 -25.91 3.06 -11.18
C THR A 5 -25.38 2.14 -10.08
N PRO A 6 -26.15 1.17 -9.59
CA PRO A 6 -25.60 0.18 -8.68
C PRO A 6 -24.52 -0.60 -9.42
N HIS A 7 -23.25 -0.41 -9.07
CA HIS A 7 -22.19 -1.32 -9.47
C HIS A 7 -22.48 -2.63 -8.74
N GLY A 8 -22.89 -3.66 -9.48
CA GLY A 8 -23.20 -4.96 -8.89
C GLY A 8 -21.99 -5.47 -8.11
N ALA A 9 -22.09 -5.52 -6.79
CA ALA A 9 -21.06 -6.12 -5.95
C ALA A 9 -21.08 -7.64 -6.17
N ALA A 10 -19.94 -8.19 -6.59
CA ALA A 10 -19.74 -9.63 -6.74
C ALA A 10 -18.74 -10.11 -5.68
N ASN A 11 -19.07 -11.20 -4.98
CA ASN A 11 -18.11 -11.88 -4.12
C ASN A 11 -17.22 -12.77 -4.97
N ILE A 12 -15.92 -12.52 -4.94
CA ILE A 12 -14.93 -13.30 -5.68
C ILE A 12 -14.06 -14.05 -4.68
N PRO A 13 -14.06 -15.39 -4.68
CA PRO A 13 -13.27 -16.16 -3.73
C PRO A 13 -11.78 -15.93 -3.99
N VAL A 14 -11.03 -15.63 -2.92
CA VAL A 14 -9.57 -15.57 -2.94
C VAL A 14 -9.05 -16.94 -2.50
N PRO A 15 -8.24 -17.63 -3.33
CA PRO A 15 -7.63 -18.90 -2.93
C PRO A 15 -6.78 -18.73 -1.67
N SER A 16 -6.90 -19.66 -0.73
CA SER A 16 -5.99 -19.74 0.42
C SER A 16 -4.56 -20.06 -0.04
N GLY A 17 -3.56 -19.45 0.57
CA GLY A 17 -2.14 -19.71 0.29
C GLY A 17 -1.39 -18.44 -0.10
N GLU A 18 -0.43 -18.59 -1.00
CA GLU A 18 0.40 -17.50 -1.49
C GLU A 18 -0.36 -16.52 -2.38
N ALA A 19 -0.99 -15.52 -1.75
CA ALA A 19 -1.69 -14.47 -2.47
C ALA A 19 -1.47 -13.09 -1.83
N LEU A 20 -1.35 -12.06 -2.67
CA LEU A 20 -1.32 -10.65 -2.26
C LEU A 20 -2.37 -9.87 -3.07
N LEU A 21 -3.06 -8.96 -2.38
CA LEU A 21 -4.11 -8.12 -2.96
C LEU A 21 -3.57 -6.71 -3.23
N GLY A 22 -3.86 -6.20 -4.43
CA GLY A 22 -3.77 -4.78 -4.75
C GLY A 22 -5.14 -4.20 -5.08
N ASP A 23 -5.22 -2.89 -5.23
CA ASP A 23 -6.45 -2.20 -5.64
C ASP A 23 -6.91 -2.69 -7.02
N GLY A 24 -8.02 -3.44 -7.05
CA GLY A 24 -8.61 -3.99 -8.27
C GLY A 24 -7.95 -5.25 -8.82
N TYR A 25 -6.99 -5.88 -8.14
CA TYR A 25 -6.39 -7.14 -8.61
C TYR A 25 -5.77 -8.01 -7.49
N LEU A 26 -5.61 -9.30 -7.77
CA LEU A 26 -4.96 -10.29 -6.91
C LEU A 26 -3.78 -10.90 -7.64
N VAL A 27 -2.63 -11.06 -6.99
CA VAL A 27 -1.54 -11.93 -7.47
C VAL A 27 -1.42 -13.14 -6.58
N ARG A 28 -1.31 -14.32 -7.19
CA ARG A 28 -1.15 -15.61 -6.52
C ARG A 28 0.02 -16.37 -7.10
N HIS A 29 0.75 -17.09 -6.25
CA HIS A 29 1.69 -18.11 -6.68
C HIS A 29 0.98 -19.47 -6.74
N ASP A 30 0.93 -20.07 -7.92
CA ASP A 30 0.60 -21.48 -8.10
C ASP A 30 1.86 -22.30 -7.81
N THR A 31 1.99 -22.75 -6.56
CA THR A 31 3.18 -23.46 -6.07
C THR A 31 3.37 -24.83 -6.70
N SER A 32 2.32 -25.43 -7.25
CA SER A 32 2.41 -26.71 -7.95
C SER A 32 2.89 -26.52 -9.39
N ALA A 33 2.38 -25.50 -10.08
CA ALA A 33 2.76 -25.20 -11.45
C ALA A 33 4.04 -24.35 -11.56
N GLY A 34 4.50 -23.74 -10.47
CA GLY A 34 5.61 -22.78 -10.49
C GLY A 34 5.27 -21.53 -11.30
N ALA A 35 4.06 -20.99 -11.11
CA ALA A 35 3.56 -19.88 -11.92
C ALA A 35 3.00 -18.75 -11.07
N LEU A 36 3.33 -17.52 -11.44
CA LEU A 36 2.71 -16.34 -10.87
C LEU A 36 1.50 -15.93 -11.72
N LEU A 37 0.33 -15.86 -11.08
CA LEU A 37 -0.95 -15.60 -11.73
C LEU A 37 -1.50 -14.27 -11.22
N LEU A 38 -1.95 -13.42 -12.14
CA LEU A 38 -2.64 -12.17 -11.84
C LEU A 38 -4.11 -12.29 -12.22
N THR A 39 -4.99 -11.94 -11.30
CA THR A 39 -6.43 -11.84 -11.53
C THR A 39 -6.88 -10.39 -11.39
N ALA A 40 -7.31 -9.77 -12.48
CA ALA A 40 -7.86 -8.42 -12.45
C ALA A 40 -9.38 -8.47 -12.24
N PHE A 41 -9.91 -7.51 -11.50
CA PHE A 41 -11.33 -7.35 -11.22
C PHE A 41 -11.86 -6.08 -11.88
N ALA A 42 -12.80 -6.23 -12.80
CA ALA A 42 -13.42 -5.11 -13.50
C ALA A 42 -14.89 -5.42 -13.80
N ASP A 43 -15.78 -4.45 -13.55
CA ASP A 43 -17.21 -4.54 -13.88
C ASP A 43 -17.91 -5.80 -13.33
N GLY A 44 -17.51 -6.23 -12.12
CA GLY A 44 -18.04 -7.44 -11.47
C GLY A 44 -17.52 -8.76 -12.04
N THR A 45 -16.53 -8.71 -12.94
CA THR A 45 -15.89 -9.88 -13.56
C THR A 45 -14.44 -10.04 -13.09
N ALA A 46 -13.94 -11.28 -13.16
CA ALA A 46 -12.56 -11.64 -12.85
C ALA A 46 -11.88 -12.23 -14.08
N ALA A 47 -10.69 -11.74 -14.42
CA ALA A 47 -9.89 -12.27 -15.52
C ALA A 47 -8.49 -12.64 -15.02
N THR A 48 -8.14 -13.92 -15.11
CA THR A 48 -6.84 -14.44 -14.68
C THR A 48 -5.89 -14.62 -15.87
N ARG A 49 -4.64 -14.24 -15.71
CA ARG A 49 -3.55 -14.53 -16.64
C ARG A 49 -2.26 -14.88 -15.91
N LYS A 50 -1.42 -15.68 -16.55
CA LYS A 50 -0.05 -15.90 -16.10
C LYS A 50 0.79 -14.64 -16.36
N ILE A 51 1.60 -14.26 -15.39
CA ILE A 51 2.49 -13.10 -15.47
C ILE A 51 3.97 -13.44 -15.36
N GLY A 52 4.30 -14.64 -14.88
CA GLY A 52 5.68 -15.10 -14.78
C GLY A 52 5.77 -16.55 -14.32
N ASP A 53 6.98 -17.08 -14.42
CA ASP A 53 7.38 -18.35 -13.81
C ASP A 53 8.05 -18.06 -12.46
N LEU A 54 7.77 -18.89 -11.47
CA LEU A 54 8.38 -18.85 -10.15
C LEU A 54 8.74 -20.27 -9.70
N ALA A 55 9.68 -20.41 -8.76
CA ALA A 55 10.06 -21.74 -8.30
C ALA A 55 8.87 -22.44 -7.63
N ALA A 56 8.55 -23.65 -8.09
CA ALA A 56 7.56 -24.51 -7.44
C ALA A 56 8.01 -24.94 -6.04
N GLY A 57 7.04 -25.26 -5.17
CA GLY A 57 7.27 -25.70 -3.80
C GLY A 57 6.56 -24.83 -2.75
N ASP A 58 6.67 -25.24 -1.49
CA ASP A 58 5.85 -24.70 -0.39
C ASP A 58 6.50 -23.55 0.39
N ALA A 59 7.66 -23.06 -0.08
CA ALA A 59 8.34 -21.95 0.56
C ALA A 59 7.57 -20.65 0.34
N ASP A 60 7.32 -19.87 1.40
CA ASP A 60 6.64 -18.58 1.29
C ASP A 60 7.52 -17.53 0.58
N LEU A 61 7.17 -17.18 -0.65
CA LEU A 61 7.94 -16.25 -1.47
C LEU A 61 7.39 -14.82 -1.51
N ARG A 62 6.29 -14.54 -0.80
CA ARG A 62 5.65 -13.22 -0.74
C ARG A 62 6.60 -12.19 -0.13
N GLY A 63 6.79 -11.06 -0.82
CA GLY A 63 7.70 -9.99 -0.39
C GLY A 63 9.18 -10.36 -0.50
N VAL A 64 9.51 -11.57 -0.96
CA VAL A 64 10.88 -12.06 -1.14
C VAL A 64 11.26 -12.03 -2.61
N THR A 65 10.54 -12.80 -3.45
CA THR A 65 10.79 -12.85 -4.90
C THR A 65 9.65 -12.25 -5.71
N TRP A 66 8.53 -11.89 -5.09
CA TRP A 66 7.45 -11.20 -5.74
C TRP A 66 6.62 -10.35 -4.77
N THR A 67 5.98 -9.31 -5.28
CA THR A 67 5.11 -8.40 -4.51
C THR A 67 4.10 -7.69 -5.42
N VAL A 68 3.16 -6.98 -4.80
CA VAL A 68 2.13 -6.17 -5.49
C VAL A 68 2.20 -4.73 -5.00
N ASP A 69 1.92 -3.78 -5.88
CA ASP A 69 1.56 -2.43 -5.45
C ASP A 69 0.10 -2.42 -4.96
N LYS A 70 -0.07 -2.20 -3.66
CA LYS A 70 -1.38 -2.20 -3.02
C LYS A 70 -2.33 -1.09 -3.52
N PHE A 71 -1.80 -0.04 -4.14
CA PHE A 71 -2.59 1.11 -4.61
C PHE A 71 -2.95 1.04 -6.10
N GLY A 72 -2.83 -0.13 -6.73
CA GLY A 72 -3.32 -0.37 -8.10
C GLY A 72 -2.23 -0.30 -9.18
N GLY A 73 -0.98 -0.04 -8.77
CA GLY A 73 0.19 -0.12 -9.65
C GLY A 73 0.57 -1.55 -10.05
N PRO A 74 1.82 -1.76 -10.53
CA PRO A 74 2.26 -3.05 -11.06
C PRO A 74 2.47 -4.12 -9.98
N ALA A 75 2.47 -5.37 -10.41
CA ALA A 75 3.12 -6.46 -9.68
C ALA A 75 4.60 -6.50 -10.06
N ALA A 76 5.46 -6.92 -9.13
CA ALA A 76 6.88 -7.14 -9.39
C ALA A 76 7.27 -8.57 -9.03
N TYR A 77 8.13 -9.20 -9.84
CA TYR A 77 8.71 -10.50 -9.52
C TYR A 77 10.14 -10.66 -10.05
N VAL A 78 10.90 -11.57 -9.44
CA VAL A 78 12.26 -11.94 -9.84
C VAL A 78 12.21 -13.30 -10.52
N ASP A 79 12.72 -13.38 -11.76
CA ASP A 79 12.78 -14.65 -12.49
C ASP A 79 13.97 -15.53 -12.06
N ALA A 80 14.04 -16.75 -12.60
CA ALA A 80 15.12 -17.69 -12.31
C ALA A 80 16.52 -17.19 -12.72
N ALA A 81 16.60 -16.18 -13.60
CA ALA A 81 17.86 -15.54 -14.00
C ALA A 81 18.20 -14.32 -13.13
N GLY A 82 17.39 -14.03 -12.09
CA GLY A 82 17.59 -12.89 -11.19
C GLY A 82 17.12 -11.56 -11.79
N ARG A 83 16.35 -11.55 -12.88
CA ARG A 83 15.84 -10.31 -13.49
C ARG A 83 14.54 -9.90 -12.81
N ILE A 84 14.43 -8.60 -12.52
CA ILE A 84 13.20 -8.00 -11.98
C ILE A 84 12.27 -7.65 -13.14
N HIS A 85 11.03 -8.12 -13.05
CA HIS A 85 9.95 -7.84 -13.99
C HIS A 85 8.89 -7.01 -13.31
N LEU A 86 8.51 -5.88 -13.92
CA LEU A 86 7.35 -5.08 -13.53
C LEU A 86 6.21 -5.37 -14.50
N VAL A 87 5.12 -5.93 -13.99
CA VAL A 87 3.96 -6.31 -14.78
C VAL A 87 2.80 -5.38 -14.44
N PRO A 88 2.31 -4.57 -15.39
CA PRO A 88 1.13 -3.75 -15.17
C PRO A 88 -0.06 -4.62 -14.74
N SER A 89 -0.80 -4.16 -13.73
CA SER A 89 -1.97 -4.89 -13.21
C SER A 89 -3.07 -5.02 -14.27
N GLY A 90 -3.27 -3.98 -15.07
CA GLY A 90 -4.39 -3.87 -16.02
C GLY A 90 -5.71 -3.53 -15.33
N ALA A 91 -5.73 -3.37 -14.00
CA ALA A 91 -6.87 -2.89 -13.26
C ALA A 91 -6.94 -1.36 -13.33
N ALA A 92 -8.16 -0.82 -13.36
CA ALA A 92 -8.36 0.63 -13.25
C ALA A 92 -8.08 1.06 -11.79
N THR A 93 -7.14 1.99 -11.61
CA THR A 93 -6.86 2.57 -10.30
C THR A 93 -8.07 3.35 -9.80
N GLN A 94 -8.49 3.13 -8.55
CA GLN A 94 -9.58 3.89 -7.97
C GLN A 94 -9.18 5.36 -7.76
N PRO A 95 -10.10 6.32 -7.98
CA PRO A 95 -9.84 7.72 -7.67
C PRO A 95 -9.62 7.89 -6.15
N LEU A 96 -8.64 8.71 -5.77
CA LEU A 96 -8.40 9.05 -4.38
C LEU A 96 -9.59 9.86 -3.83
N GLY A 97 -10.24 9.33 -2.79
CA GLY A 97 -11.23 10.07 -2.01
C GLY A 97 -10.55 10.94 -0.97
N ALA A 98 -11.02 12.18 -0.81
CA ALA A 98 -10.63 12.99 0.35
C ALA A 98 -11.30 12.43 1.61
N ILE A 99 -10.51 12.21 2.65
CA ILE A 99 -11.03 11.90 3.99
C ILE A 99 -10.93 13.16 4.85
N GLU A 100 -12.01 13.52 5.54
CA GLU A 100 -11.93 14.53 6.60
C GLU A 100 -11.08 13.98 7.74
N SER A 101 -10.17 14.81 8.23
CA SER A 101 -9.36 14.50 9.41
C SER A 101 -9.79 15.43 10.54
N ASP A 102 -10.35 14.87 11.60
CA ASP A 102 -10.64 15.61 12.82
C ASP A 102 -9.39 15.58 13.72
N ALA A 103 -8.54 16.59 13.58
CA ALA A 103 -7.49 16.84 14.54
C ALA A 103 -8.14 17.53 15.73
N GLY A 104 -8.51 16.74 16.75
CA GLY A 104 -8.97 17.28 18.03
C GLY A 104 -8.02 18.39 18.52
N PRO A 105 -8.51 19.38 19.27
CA PRO A 105 -7.72 20.54 19.66
C PRO A 105 -6.42 20.08 20.33
N GLY A 106 -5.29 20.47 19.75
CA GLY A 106 -3.97 20.20 20.32
C GLY A 106 -3.86 20.79 21.73
N PRO A 107 -2.99 20.24 22.61
CA PRO A 107 -2.82 20.81 23.94
C PRO A 107 -2.48 22.29 23.81
N ALA A 108 -3.23 23.14 24.50
CA ALA A 108 -2.95 24.56 24.56
C ALA A 108 -1.49 24.73 25.01
N ALA A 109 -0.68 25.41 24.19
CA ALA A 109 0.67 25.76 24.56
C ALA A 109 0.58 26.69 25.79
N THR A 110 0.71 26.12 26.99
CA THR A 110 0.91 26.88 28.21
C THR A 110 2.25 27.59 28.05
N GLY A 111 2.19 28.87 27.67
CA GLY A 111 3.36 29.69 27.42
C GLY A 111 4.34 29.60 28.59
N LEU A 112 5.58 29.23 28.28
CA LEU A 112 6.70 29.40 29.20
C LEU A 112 6.79 30.91 29.47
N ARG A 113 6.39 31.34 30.67
CA ARG A 113 6.59 32.73 31.11
C ARG A 113 8.08 33.04 31.06
N PRO A 114 8.55 34.07 30.32
CA PRO A 114 9.89 34.57 30.53
C PRO A 114 9.94 35.18 31.93
N ASP A 115 10.87 34.72 32.75
CA ASP A 115 11.22 35.35 34.01
C ASP A 115 11.67 36.78 33.74
N ALA A 116 10.87 37.73 34.19
CA ALA A 116 11.23 39.14 34.17
C ALA A 116 12.29 39.37 35.26
N GLY A 117 13.56 39.22 34.92
CA GLY A 117 14.68 39.71 35.71
C GLY A 117 14.74 41.23 35.64
N SER A 118 14.21 41.92 36.65
CA SER A 118 14.35 43.37 36.82
C SER A 118 15.42 43.71 37.89
N GLY A 119 16.61 44.06 37.41
CA GLY A 119 17.35 45.28 37.79
C GLY A 119 18.04 45.39 39.16
N GLY A 120 19.36 45.64 39.10
CA GLY A 120 20.01 46.67 39.92
C GLY A 120 21.29 46.25 40.64
N GLY A 121 22.42 46.91 40.33
CA GLY A 121 23.58 46.98 41.23
C GLY A 121 24.94 47.03 40.56
N ALA A 122 25.54 48.21 40.54
CA ALA A 122 26.84 48.54 39.95
C ALA A 122 28.07 47.87 40.62
N GLY A 123 29.15 47.72 39.85
CA GLY A 123 30.45 48.28 40.24
C GLY A 123 31.61 47.36 40.65
N GLN A 124 32.62 47.30 39.77
CA GLN A 124 34.07 47.49 40.02
C GLN A 124 34.96 46.40 40.68
N GLY A 125 36.10 46.13 40.01
CA GLY A 125 37.46 45.79 40.55
C GLY A 125 37.64 44.38 41.13
N TRP A 126 38.77 43.67 41.01
CA TRP A 126 40.17 43.89 40.59
C TRP A 126 40.72 42.51 40.12
N ALA A 127 41.61 42.46 39.12
CA ALA A 127 43.05 42.18 39.27
C ALA A 127 43.39 40.97 40.15
#